data_AF-A0A925JBU5-F1
#
_entry.id   AF-A0A925JBU5-F1
#
_cell.length_a   1.000
_cell.length_b   1.000
_cell.length_c   1.000
_cell.angle_alpha   90.00
_cell.angle_beta   90.00
_cell.angle_gamma   90.00
#
_symmetry.space_group_name_H-M   'P 1'
#
loop_
_entity.id
_entity.type
_entity.pdbx_description
1 polymer ?
#
loop_
_entity_poly.entity_id
_entity_poly.type
_entity_poly.pdbx_seq_one_letter_code
_entity_poly.pdbx_strand_id
1 'polypeptide(L)'
;MLRFSEGENYFELEVSPEEDANLPSFDDAHVTVEVCSNGFRGHNDLWVSSNSLHDFCRALVALEVSRQGMAQLESISPGELQVNVHSVTSRGHIAVSGKMGYLVQHENGSFWHAVEFGFEFDPSQLASAVKLPWVSRYVA
;
A
#
# COMPACT_ATOMS: atom_id res chain seq x y z
N MET A 1 -10.56 -3.65 -4.05
CA MET A 1 -9.93 -2.77 -3.06
C MET A 1 -9.41 -3.58 -1.88
N LEU A 2 -8.18 -3.32 -1.45
CA LEU A 2 -7.64 -3.76 -0.17
C LEU A 2 -7.90 -2.67 0.86
N ARG A 3 -8.41 -3.04 2.05
CA ARG A 3 -8.71 -2.11 3.13
C ARG A 3 -8.25 -2.67 4.47
N PHE A 4 -7.59 -1.83 5.27
CA PHE A 4 -7.36 -2.04 6.70
C PHE A 4 -7.99 -0.89 7.48
N SER A 5 -8.67 -1.18 8.59
CA SER A 5 -9.34 -0.15 9.39
C SER A 5 -9.41 -0.51 10.88
N GLU A 6 -9.42 0.52 11.72
CA GLU A 6 -9.62 0.44 13.17
C GLU A 6 -10.22 1.76 13.68
N GLY A 7 -11.47 1.71 14.16
CA GLY A 7 -12.24 2.92 14.48
C GLY A 7 -12.35 3.86 13.28
N GLU A 8 -11.91 5.11 13.44
CA GLU A 8 -11.87 6.14 12.38
C GLU A 8 -10.65 6.03 11.46
N ASN A 9 -9.69 5.14 11.79
CA ASN A 9 -8.49 4.96 10.99
C ASN A 9 -8.76 4.01 9.84
N TYR A 10 -8.23 4.31 8.66
CA TYR A 10 -8.24 3.40 7.53
C TYR A 10 -7.07 3.63 6.57
N PHE A 11 -6.73 2.57 5.84
CA PHE A 11 -5.84 2.55 4.70
C PHE A 11 -6.54 1.77 3.60
N GLU A 12 -6.62 2.34 2.40
CA GLU A 12 -7.21 1.74 1.22
C GLU A 12 -6.25 1.76 0.05
N LEU A 13 -6.24 0.67 -0.71
CA LEU A 13 -5.43 0.50 -1.90
C LEU A 13 -6.28 -0.14 -3.00
N GLU A 14 -6.43 0.58 -4.10
CA GLU A 14 -6.94 0.06 -5.35
C GLU A 14 -5.81 -0.12 -6.36
N VAL A 15 -5.89 -1.16 -7.18
CA VAL A 15 -4.82 -1.56 -8.09
C VAL A 15 -5.42 -1.80 -9.47
N SER A 16 -4.86 -1.12 -10.47
CA SER A 16 -5.23 -1.19 -11.87
C SER A 16 -3.97 -1.48 -12.71
N PRO A 17 -3.71 -2.75 -13.09
CA PRO A 17 -2.57 -3.11 -13.90
C PRO A 17 -2.61 -2.48 -15.31
N GLU A 18 -1.45 -2.14 -15.86
CA GLU A 18 -1.30 -1.83 -17.28
C GLU A 18 -1.29 -3.12 -18.10
N GLU A 19 -2.26 -3.26 -19.00
CA GLU A 19 -2.49 -4.48 -19.79
C GLU A 19 -2.04 -4.35 -21.24
N ASP A 20 -1.66 -3.15 -21.71
CA ASP A 20 -1.12 -2.98 -23.06
C ASP A 20 0.34 -3.44 -23.14
N ALA A 21 0.54 -4.63 -23.68
CA ALA A 21 1.85 -5.26 -23.89
C ALA A 21 2.80 -4.46 -24.81
N ASN A 22 2.33 -3.41 -25.47
CA ASN A 22 3.19 -2.53 -26.28
C ASN A 22 3.77 -1.36 -25.50
N LEU A 23 3.31 -1.11 -24.27
CA LEU A 23 3.80 -0.02 -23.44
C LEU A 23 5.01 -0.47 -22.60
N PRO A 24 6.01 0.41 -22.38
CA PRO A 24 7.12 0.12 -21.47
C PRO A 24 6.68 -0.16 -20.03
N SER A 25 5.51 0.34 -19.63
CA SER A 25 4.89 0.16 -18.32
C SER A 25 4.01 -1.10 -18.24
N PHE A 26 4.03 -1.97 -19.25
CA PHE A 26 3.29 -3.24 -19.20
C PHE A 26 3.60 -4.00 -17.89
N ASP A 27 2.56 -4.52 -17.25
CA ASP A 27 2.56 -5.17 -15.93
C ASP A 27 2.81 -4.25 -14.71
N ASP A 28 3.27 -3.00 -14.88
CA ASP A 28 3.22 -2.02 -13.81
C ASP A 28 1.77 -1.69 -13.47
N ALA A 29 1.53 -1.14 -12.28
CA ALA A 29 0.17 -0.84 -11.83
C ALA A 29 0.00 0.61 -11.43
N HIS A 30 -1.08 1.21 -11.93
CA HIS A 30 -1.62 2.42 -11.36
C HIS A 30 -2.37 2.05 -10.07
N VAL A 31 -2.08 2.76 -8.99
CA VAL A 31 -2.73 2.55 -7.70
C VAL A 31 -3.32 3.85 -7.19
N THR A 32 -4.48 3.71 -6.56
CA THR A 32 -5.13 4.79 -5.82
C THR A 32 -5.06 4.44 -4.34
N VAL A 33 -4.54 5.36 -3.54
CA VAL A 33 -4.35 5.17 -2.10
C VAL A 33 -5.10 6.23 -1.34
N GLU A 34 -5.91 5.81 -0.38
CA GLU A 34 -6.55 6.70 0.59
C GLU A 34 -6.17 6.30 2.01
N VAL A 35 -5.91 7.30 2.86
CA VAL A 35 -5.58 7.06 4.27
C VAL A 35 -6.28 8.06 5.17
N CYS A 36 -6.72 7.58 6.33
CA CYS A 36 -7.08 8.38 7.49
C CYS A 36 -6.39 7.78 8.73
N SER A 37 -5.66 8.60 9.48
CA SER A 37 -5.00 8.20 10.72
C SER A 37 -5.06 9.32 11.74
N ASN A 38 -5.86 9.14 12.80
CA ASN A 38 -6.07 10.10 13.89
C ASN A 38 -6.37 11.54 13.41
N GLY A 39 -7.16 11.67 12.35
CA GLY A 39 -7.55 12.96 11.77
C GLY A 39 -6.63 13.47 10.65
N PHE A 40 -5.43 12.91 10.47
CA PHE A 40 -4.64 13.14 9.26
C PHE A 40 -5.22 12.34 8.11
N ARG A 41 -5.31 12.96 6.93
CA ARG A 41 -5.87 12.33 5.72
C ARG A 41 -4.98 12.59 4.52
N GLY A 42 -4.85 11.58 3.67
CA GLY A 42 -4.10 11.66 2.42
C GLY A 42 -4.78 10.87 1.33
N HIS A 43 -4.62 11.35 0.10
CA HIS A 43 -5.04 10.70 -1.13
C HIS A 43 -3.89 10.81 -2.12
N ASN A 44 -3.59 9.74 -2.86
CA ASN A 44 -2.62 9.79 -3.94
C ASN A 44 -2.94 8.79 -5.06
N ASP A 45 -2.64 9.18 -6.30
CA ASP A 45 -2.74 8.36 -7.51
C ASP A 45 -1.34 8.27 -8.13
N LEU A 46 -0.80 7.07 -8.23
CA LEU A 46 0.61 6.88 -8.58
C LEU A 46 0.87 5.51 -9.22
N TRP A 47 2.09 5.33 -9.71
CA TRP A 47 2.53 4.06 -10.29
C TRP A 47 3.43 3.29 -9.33
N VAL A 48 3.21 1.99 -9.23
CA VAL A 48 4.10 1.02 -8.59
C VAL A 48 4.63 0.05 -9.65
N SER A 49 5.88 -0.35 -9.51
CA SER A 49 6.46 -1.30 -10.46
C SER A 49 5.87 -2.69 -10.25
N SER A 50 5.76 -3.47 -11.32
CA SER A 50 5.37 -4.89 -11.28
C SER A 50 6.12 -5.68 -10.19
N ASN A 51 7.45 -5.55 -10.15
CA ASN A 51 8.29 -6.22 -9.15
C ASN A 51 7.91 -5.87 -7.71
N SER A 52 7.70 -4.59 -7.40
CA SER A 52 7.32 -4.13 -6.06
C SER A 52 5.95 -4.69 -5.66
N LEU A 53 5.01 -4.71 -6.60
CA LEU A 53 3.68 -5.26 -6.39
C LEU A 53 3.72 -6.79 -6.13
N HIS A 54 4.50 -7.53 -6.92
CA HIS A 54 4.72 -8.97 -6.72
C HIS A 54 5.36 -9.27 -5.35
N ASP A 55 6.42 -8.55 -5.00
CA ASP A 55 7.10 -8.70 -3.71
C ASP A 55 6.16 -8.39 -2.53
N PHE A 56 5.38 -7.31 -2.64
CA PHE A 56 4.36 -6.96 -1.66
C PHE A 56 3.32 -8.06 -1.50
N CYS A 57 2.76 -8.58 -2.58
CA CYS A 57 1.74 -9.62 -2.53
C CYS A 57 2.28 -10.93 -1.91
N ARG A 58 3.48 -11.37 -2.32
CA ARG A 58 4.12 -12.54 -1.72
C ARG A 58 4.39 -12.34 -0.24
N ALA A 59 4.88 -11.18 0.15
CA ALA A 59 5.16 -10.86 1.54
C ALA A 59 3.88 -10.75 2.38
N LEU A 60 2.76 -10.24 1.83
CA LEU A 60 1.46 -10.22 2.51
C LEU A 60 0.98 -11.65 2.83
N VAL A 61 1.10 -12.57 1.86
CA VAL A 61 0.74 -13.98 2.07
C VAL A 61 1.65 -14.61 3.13
N ALA A 62 2.96 -14.37 3.05
CA ALA A 62 3.91 -14.90 4.04
C ALA A 62 3.62 -14.34 5.45
N LEU A 63 3.28 -13.05 5.55
CA LEU A 63 2.90 -12.40 6.81
C LEU A 63 1.59 -12.96 7.37
N GLU A 64 0.61 -13.28 6.51
CA GLU A 64 -0.65 -13.88 6.94
C GLU A 64 -0.44 -15.28 7.55
N VAL A 65 0.40 -16.10 6.92
CA VAL A 65 0.68 -17.47 7.36
C VAL A 65 1.55 -17.48 8.62
N SER A 66 2.64 -16.72 8.62
CA SER A 66 3.64 -16.75 9.71
C SER A 66 3.30 -15.83 10.87
N ARG A 67 2.48 -14.79 10.63
CA ARG A 67 2.23 -13.66 11.54
C ARG A 67 3.52 -12.93 11.96
N GLN A 68 4.56 -13.02 11.12
CA GLN A 68 5.87 -12.41 11.32
C GLN A 68 6.38 -11.73 10.04
N GLY A 69 7.27 -10.75 10.22
CA GLY A 69 7.86 -10.01 9.11
C GLY A 69 7.04 -8.79 8.67
N MET A 70 7.26 -8.38 7.42
CA MET A 70 6.71 -7.17 6.82
C MET A 70 6.50 -7.36 5.33
N ALA A 71 5.39 -6.83 4.82
CA ALA A 71 5.13 -6.62 3.41
C ALA A 71 5.23 -5.12 3.12
N GLN A 72 6.10 -4.76 2.18
CA GLN A 72 6.35 -3.38 1.78
C GLN A 72 5.94 -3.16 0.32
N LEU A 73 5.30 -2.03 0.05
CA LEU A 73 5.02 -1.52 -1.29
C LEU A 73 5.56 -0.09 -1.40
N GLU A 74 6.23 0.19 -2.51
CA GLU A 74 6.84 1.50 -2.80
C GLU A 74 6.48 1.96 -4.22
N SER A 75 6.28 3.27 -4.39
CA SER A 75 6.05 3.90 -5.70
C SER A 75 7.29 3.90 -6.58
N ILE A 76 7.09 3.97 -7.90
CA ILE A 76 8.19 4.20 -8.86
C ILE A 76 8.84 5.56 -8.62
N SER A 77 8.02 6.60 -8.43
CA SER A 77 8.48 7.93 -8.06
C SER A 77 8.91 7.95 -6.59
N PRO A 78 10.16 8.32 -6.27
CA PRO A 78 10.62 8.32 -4.89
C PRO A 78 9.77 9.22 -3.98
N GLY A 79 9.36 8.68 -2.84
CA GLY A 79 8.62 9.42 -1.81
C GLY A 79 7.12 9.57 -2.04
N GLU A 80 6.57 9.13 -3.18
CA GLU A 80 5.13 9.25 -3.44
C GLU A 80 4.28 8.27 -2.62
N LEU A 81 4.81 7.06 -2.38
CA LEU A 81 4.23 6.08 -1.48
C LEU A 81 5.31 5.15 -0.93
N GLN A 82 5.21 4.91 0.37
CA GLN A 82 5.82 3.77 1.04
C GLN A 82 4.80 3.26 2.07
N VAL A 83 4.37 2.01 1.95
CA VAL A 83 3.48 1.37 2.94
C VAL A 83 4.06 0.05 3.40
N ASN A 84 3.92 -0.22 4.70
CA ASN A 84 4.39 -1.39 5.40
C ASN A 84 3.22 -2.03 6.17
N VAL A 85 2.83 -3.23 5.78
CA VAL A 85 1.98 -4.10 6.60
C VAL A 85 2.89 -5.04 7.36
N HIS A 86 2.85 -5.04 8.68
CA HIS A 86 3.88 -5.72 9.48
C HIS A 86 3.35 -6.24 10.82
N SER A 87 4.05 -7.24 11.35
CA SER A 87 3.81 -7.73 12.70
C SER A 87 4.42 -6.78 13.73
N VAL A 88 3.63 -6.37 14.72
CA VAL A 88 4.03 -5.44 15.80
C VAL A 88 4.63 -6.20 16.97
N THR A 89 4.15 -7.41 17.23
CA THR A 89 4.59 -8.21 18.37
C THR A 89 4.63 -9.70 18.01
N SER A 90 5.36 -10.49 18.80
CA SER A 90 5.42 -11.95 18.64
C SER A 90 4.06 -12.66 18.87
N ARG A 91 3.04 -11.95 19.36
CA ARG A 91 1.68 -12.48 19.58
C ARG A 91 0.78 -12.35 18.35
N GLY A 92 1.27 -11.76 17.26
CA GLY A 92 0.55 -11.68 15.99
C GLY A 92 -0.33 -10.44 15.82
N HIS A 93 -0.12 -9.40 16.62
CA HIS A 93 -0.68 -8.07 16.35
C HIS A 93 -0.10 -7.53 15.04
N ILE A 94 -0.96 -7.02 14.15
CA ILE A 94 -0.57 -6.51 12.84
C ILE A 94 -0.90 -5.01 12.76
N ALA A 95 -0.02 -4.26 12.13
CA ALA A 95 -0.23 -2.85 11.83
C ALA A 95 0.01 -2.56 10.36
N VAL A 96 -0.59 -1.46 9.90
CA VAL A 96 -0.22 -0.79 8.66
C VAL A 96 0.40 0.55 9.03
N SER A 97 1.49 0.90 8.37
CA SER A 97 2.16 2.19 8.53
C SER A 97 2.79 2.62 7.23
N GLY A 98 3.06 3.91 7.07
CA GLY A 98 3.68 4.38 5.85
C GLY A 98 3.70 5.88 5.75
N LYS A 99 4.07 6.33 4.56
CA LYS A 99 4.02 7.72 4.14
C LYS A 99 3.58 7.81 2.70
N MET A 100 2.92 8.90 2.37
CA MET A 100 2.62 9.29 1.00
C MET A 100 2.89 10.78 0.83
N GLY A 101 3.23 11.18 -0.38
CA GLY A 101 3.41 12.59 -0.68
C GLY A 101 3.46 12.88 -2.18
N TYR A 102 3.44 14.14 -2.53
CA TYR A 102 3.57 14.59 -3.91
C TYR A 102 4.02 16.06 -3.94
N LEU A 103 4.65 16.44 -5.04
CA LEU A 103 5.09 17.81 -5.27
C LEU A 103 3.98 18.61 -5.96
N VAL A 104 3.48 19.65 -5.29
CA VAL A 104 2.50 20.57 -5.87
C VAL A 104 3.23 21.75 -6.49
N GLN A 105 2.99 21.97 -7.78
CA GLN A 105 3.53 23.10 -8.52
C GLN A 105 2.59 24.30 -8.43
N HIS A 106 3.14 25.46 -8.10
CA HIS A 106 2.45 26.75 -8.10
C HIS A 106 3.25 27.74 -8.96
N GLU A 107 2.62 28.87 -9.31
CA GLU A 107 3.26 29.91 -10.13
C GLU A 107 4.63 30.37 -9.59
N ASN A 108 4.77 30.43 -8.26
CA ASN A 108 5.95 31.01 -7.59
C ASN A 108 6.80 29.98 -6.83
N GLY A 109 6.58 28.68 -7.04
CA GLY A 109 7.36 27.64 -6.35
C GLY A 109 6.68 26.29 -6.33
N SER A 110 7.32 25.36 -5.64
CA SER A 110 6.78 24.03 -5.42
C SER A 110 6.82 23.68 -3.95
N PHE A 111 5.79 22.97 -3.49
CA PHE A 111 5.65 22.55 -2.11
C PHE A 111 5.45 21.04 -2.08
N TRP A 112 6.19 20.38 -1.19
CA TRP A 112 5.99 18.96 -0.92
C TRP A 112 4.86 18.79 0.09
N HIS A 113 3.81 18.07 -0.32
CA HIS A 113 2.69 17.72 0.54
C HIS A 113 2.85 16.26 0.94
N ALA A 114 2.70 15.94 2.23
CA ALA A 114 2.86 14.57 2.70
C ALA A 114 2.06 14.27 3.97
N VAL A 115 1.77 12.98 4.15
CA VAL A 115 1.19 12.40 5.36
C VAL A 115 2.00 11.17 5.73
N GLU A 116 2.36 11.06 7.00
CA GLU A 116 2.81 9.81 7.61
C GLU A 116 1.67 9.25 8.46
N PHE A 117 1.52 7.93 8.46
CA PHE A 117 0.40 7.26 9.12
C PHE A 117 0.82 5.93 9.75
N GLY A 118 0.05 5.49 10.73
CA GLY A 118 0.23 4.19 11.33
C GLY A 118 -0.89 3.83 12.29
N PHE A 119 -1.37 2.59 12.23
CA PHE A 119 -2.33 2.04 13.18
C PHE A 119 -2.33 0.51 13.15
N GLU A 120 -2.69 -0.08 14.29
CA GLU A 120 -2.96 -1.51 14.42
C GLU A 120 -4.37 -1.82 13.90
N PHE A 121 -4.58 -3.03 13.39
CA PHE A 121 -5.89 -3.48 12.90
C PHE A 121 -6.11 -4.97 13.19
N ASP A 122 -7.38 -5.41 13.14
CA ASP A 122 -7.72 -6.81 13.38
C ASP A 122 -7.05 -7.76 12.35
N PRO A 123 -6.27 -8.77 12.77
CA PRO A 123 -5.54 -9.65 11.87
C PRO A 123 -6.40 -10.47 10.88
N SER A 124 -7.72 -10.56 11.08
CA SER A 124 -8.67 -11.15 10.12
C SER A 124 -8.84 -10.32 8.84
N GLN A 125 -8.55 -9.01 8.90
CA GLN A 125 -8.56 -8.13 7.72
C GLN A 125 -7.40 -8.49 6.78
N LEU A 126 -6.24 -8.88 7.32
CA LEU A 126 -5.12 -9.41 6.52
C LEU A 126 -5.51 -10.73 5.83
N ALA A 127 -6.22 -11.62 6.54
CA ALA A 127 -6.71 -12.88 5.96
C ALA A 127 -7.74 -12.66 4.83
N SER A 128 -8.47 -11.54 4.87
CA SER A 128 -9.35 -11.11 3.77
C SER A 128 -8.56 -10.49 2.63
N ALA A 129 -7.56 -9.66 2.93
CA ALA A 129 -6.73 -8.98 1.94
C ALA A 129 -5.99 -9.98 1.03
N VAL A 130 -5.41 -11.05 1.58
CA VAL A 130 -4.67 -12.05 0.78
C VAL A 130 -5.55 -12.84 -0.19
N LYS A 131 -6.87 -12.84 0.01
CA LYS A 131 -7.85 -13.51 -0.86
C LYS A 131 -8.32 -12.64 -2.02
N LEU A 132 -7.89 -11.38 -2.09
CA LEU A 132 -8.26 -10.50 -3.18
C LEU A 132 -7.73 -11.05 -4.51
N PRO A 133 -8.52 -10.99 -5.61
CA PRO A 133 -8.13 -11.59 -6.88
C PRO A 133 -6.78 -11.12 -7.41
N TRP A 134 -6.50 -9.82 -7.29
CA TRP A 134 -5.22 -9.26 -7.74
C TRP A 134 -4.06 -9.74 -6.85
N VAL A 135 -4.23 -9.82 -5.53
CA VAL A 135 -3.17 -10.36 -4.64
C VAL A 135 -2.85 -11.80 -5.03
N SER A 136 -3.87 -12.63 -5.28
CA SER A 136 -3.67 -14.01 -5.73
C SER A 136 -2.98 -14.10 -7.10
N ARG A 137 -3.28 -13.18 -8.02
CA ARG A 137 -2.65 -13.11 -9.36
C ARG A 137 -1.15 -12.83 -9.26
N TYR A 138 -0.74 -11.95 -8.36
CA TYR A 138 0.65 -11.50 -8.22
C TYR A 138 1.52 -12.37 -7.29
N VAL A 139 0.96 -13.41 -6.68
CA VAL A 139 1.71 -14.37 -5.85
C VAL A 139 2.30 -15.52 -6.68
N ALA A 140 1.69 -15.83 -7.82
CA ALA A 140 2.13 -16.89 -8.75
C ALA A 140 3.44 -16.53 -9.46
#